data_AF-A0A1H2CVE4-F1
#
_entry.id   AF-A0A1H2CVE4-F1
#
_cell.length_a   1.000
_cell.length_b   1.000
_cell.length_c   1.000
_cell.angle_alpha   90.00
_cell.angle_beta   90.00
_cell.angle_gamma   90.00
#
_symmetry.space_group_name_H-M   'P 1'
#
loop_
_entity.id
_entity.type
_entity.pdbx_description
1 polymer ?
#
loop_
_entity_poly.entity_id
_entity_poly.type
_entity_poly.pdbx_seq_one_letter_code
_entity_poly.pdbx_strand_id
1 'polypeptide(L)'
;MTTSMRWADENDPVAGRMIFVSATAGIRDQDTLVSAWNLYQGGCLPQLRKRLDGHPQHRSRVRLVSAEYGLLHPDTSVPPPSIREMTEELAGQLRPQARTMLLEEFGRYGLPREVMLLVEFPYHHVVKDIFRLPGMTPRTSLGIPHPAEHWTLIAAVLDRWGWP
;
A
#
# COMPACT_ATOMS: atom_id res chain seq x y z
N MET A 1 -12.24 -8.85 24.18
CA MET A 1 -12.41 -7.39 24.35
C MET A 1 -12.07 -6.74 23.03
N THR A 2 -13.07 -6.23 22.30
CA THR A 2 -12.86 -5.48 21.05
C THR A 2 -12.38 -4.09 21.44
N THR A 3 -11.07 -3.86 21.46
CA THR A 3 -10.52 -2.51 21.56
C THR A 3 -11.03 -1.73 20.35
N SER A 4 -11.91 -0.76 20.59
CA SER A 4 -12.40 0.13 19.53
C SER A 4 -11.20 0.85 18.94
N MET A 5 -10.83 0.50 17.70
CA MET A 5 -9.74 1.15 16.99
C MET A 5 -10.13 2.62 16.78
N ARG A 6 -9.27 3.53 17.23
CA ARG A 6 -9.49 4.96 17.06
C ARG A 6 -9.02 5.37 15.67
N TRP A 7 -9.69 6.36 15.08
CA TRP A 7 -9.16 7.04 13.90
C TRP A 7 -7.87 7.76 14.25
N ALA A 8 -6.95 7.84 13.29
CA ALA A 8 -5.85 8.79 13.35
C ALA A 8 -6.38 10.22 13.56
N ASP A 9 -5.54 11.11 14.11
CA ASP A 9 -5.88 12.53 14.31
C ASP A 9 -6.38 13.13 12.99
N GLU A 10 -7.45 13.91 13.07
CA GLU A 10 -8.09 14.54 11.92
C GLU A 10 -7.19 15.55 11.22
N ASN A 11 -6.33 16.21 11.99
CA ASN A 11 -5.44 17.24 11.47
C ASN A 11 -4.07 16.70 11.07
N ASP A 12 -3.80 15.40 11.24
CA ASP A 12 -2.52 14.81 10.87
C ASP A 12 -2.47 14.58 9.35
N PRO A 13 -1.59 15.31 8.61
CA PRO A 13 -1.52 15.19 7.17
C PRO A 13 -1.07 13.80 6.69
N VAL A 14 -0.44 13.01 7.57
CA VAL A 14 0.24 11.75 7.26
C VAL A 14 -0.53 10.57 7.84
N ALA A 15 -0.76 10.53 9.16
CA ALA A 15 -1.34 9.36 9.83
C ALA A 15 -2.76 9.05 9.34
N GLY A 16 -3.53 10.08 9.00
CA GLY A 16 -4.89 9.96 8.49
C GLY A 16 -5.02 9.38 7.08
N ARG A 17 -3.91 9.12 6.38
CA ARG A 17 -3.91 8.74 4.96
C ARG A 17 -3.09 7.50 4.71
N MET A 18 -3.50 6.72 3.72
CA MET A 18 -2.81 5.48 3.36
C MET A 18 -2.93 5.17 1.87
N ILE A 19 -1.86 4.66 1.27
CA ILE A 19 -1.82 4.21 -0.12
C ILE A 19 -1.51 2.72 -0.16
N PHE A 20 -2.27 1.97 -0.95
CA PHE A 20 -1.92 0.61 -1.35
C PHE A 20 -1.54 0.63 -2.82
N VAL A 21 -0.40 0.02 -3.16
CA VAL A 21 0.12 0.01 -4.53
C VAL A 21 0.58 -1.38 -4.92
N SER A 22 0.27 -1.81 -6.15
CA SER A 22 0.80 -3.06 -6.69
C SER A 22 2.32 -3.01 -6.78
N ALA A 23 2.97 -4.06 -6.29
CA ALA A 23 4.41 -4.19 -6.26
C ALA A 23 4.82 -5.25 -7.29
N THR A 24 5.01 -4.80 -8.53
CA THR A 24 5.45 -5.65 -9.64
C THR A 24 6.96 -5.52 -9.82
N ALA A 25 7.64 -6.67 -9.78
CA ALA A 25 9.08 -6.73 -9.83
C ALA A 25 9.56 -6.52 -11.27
N GLY A 26 10.64 -5.77 -11.43
CA GLY A 26 11.46 -5.85 -12.64
C GLY A 26 12.52 -6.94 -12.49
N ILE A 27 13.15 -7.34 -13.59
CA ILE A 27 14.28 -8.27 -13.54
C ILE A 27 15.42 -7.62 -12.74
N ARG A 28 15.89 -8.31 -11.69
CA ARG A 28 17.07 -7.94 -10.92
C ARG A 28 17.92 -9.17 -10.66
N ASP A 29 19.20 -9.05 -10.96
CA ASP A 29 20.17 -10.16 -11.00
C ASP A 29 21.06 -10.18 -9.73
N GLN A 30 20.53 -9.73 -8.58
CA GLN A 30 21.34 -9.50 -7.37
C GLN A 30 20.72 -10.11 -6.12
N ASP A 31 21.39 -11.08 -5.51
CA ASP A 31 21.00 -11.73 -4.24
C ASP A 31 21.22 -10.85 -2.98
N THR A 32 21.10 -9.53 -3.12
CA THR A 32 21.24 -8.61 -1.98
C THR A 32 19.88 -8.21 -1.44
N LEU A 33 19.79 -8.10 -0.11
CA LEU A 33 18.59 -7.54 0.52
C LEU A 33 18.45 -6.07 0.13
N VAL A 34 17.28 -5.71 -0.40
CA VAL A 34 16.93 -4.34 -0.78
C VAL A 34 15.61 -3.98 -0.14
N SER A 35 15.42 -2.72 0.24
CA SER A 35 14.11 -2.25 0.69
C SER A 35 13.06 -2.48 -0.39
N ALA A 36 11.86 -2.91 0.00
CA ALA A 36 10.76 -3.14 -0.92
C ALA A 36 10.50 -1.91 -1.81
N TRP A 37 10.64 -0.71 -1.23
CA TRP A 37 10.51 0.57 -1.94
C TRP A 37 11.45 0.70 -3.14
N ASN A 38 12.70 0.26 -2.99
CA ASN A 38 13.72 0.37 -4.02
C ASN A 38 13.77 -0.86 -4.93
N LEU A 39 13.12 -1.94 -4.52
CA LEU A 39 13.14 -3.23 -5.21
C LEU A 39 12.19 -3.28 -6.39
N TYR A 40 10.91 -2.99 -6.16
CA TYR A 40 9.87 -3.06 -7.18
C TYR A 40 9.97 -1.89 -8.18
N GLN A 41 9.68 -2.12 -9.46
CA GLN A 41 9.89 -1.09 -10.50
C GLN A 41 8.71 -0.95 -11.47
N GLY A 42 7.68 -1.79 -11.37
CA GLY A 42 6.52 -1.72 -12.26
C GLY A 42 5.35 -0.90 -11.71
N GLY A 43 4.32 -0.76 -12.54
CA GLY A 43 3.11 0.00 -12.23
C GLY A 43 3.38 1.49 -12.04
N CYS A 44 2.65 2.13 -11.12
CA CYS A 44 2.82 3.54 -10.77
C CYS A 44 3.88 3.78 -9.66
N LEU A 45 4.53 2.72 -9.17
CA LEU A 45 5.48 2.81 -8.08
C LEU A 45 6.69 3.71 -8.39
N PRO A 46 7.28 3.72 -9.61
CA PRO A 46 8.37 4.65 -9.93
C PRO A 46 7.99 6.12 -9.80
N GLN A 47 6.79 6.49 -10.27
CA GLN A 47 6.28 7.86 -10.14
C GLN A 47 6.00 8.21 -8.68
N LEU A 48 5.39 7.29 -7.93
CA LEU A 48 5.14 7.45 -6.49
C LEU A 48 6.46 7.58 -5.72
N ARG A 49 7.48 6.81 -6.09
CA ARG A 49 8.84 6.90 -5.55
C ARG A 49 9.46 8.26 -5.78
N LYS A 50 9.51 8.69 -7.04
CA LYS A 50 10.05 9.99 -7.41
C LYS A 50 9.42 11.13 -6.61
N ARG A 51 8.13 11.01 -6.31
CA ARG A 51 7.37 12.00 -5.55
C ARG A 51 7.65 11.95 -4.04
N LEU A 52 7.74 10.75 -3.44
CA LEU A 52 7.81 10.59 -1.98
C LEU A 52 9.22 10.31 -1.42
N ASP A 53 10.27 10.17 -2.25
CA ASP A 53 11.61 9.76 -1.79
C ASP A 53 12.24 10.69 -0.73
N GLY A 54 11.98 11.99 -0.81
CA GLY A 54 12.42 12.98 0.18
C GLY A 54 11.58 13.01 1.46
N HIS A 55 10.55 12.18 1.57
CA HIS A 55 9.47 12.33 2.54
C HIS A 55 9.16 11.02 3.28
N PRO A 56 10.05 10.57 4.18
CA PRO A 56 9.96 9.25 4.81
C PRO A 56 8.67 9.04 5.61
N GLN A 57 8.13 10.10 6.22
CA GLN A 57 6.85 10.03 6.94
C GLN A 57 5.70 9.66 6.00
N HIS A 58 5.60 10.29 4.83
CA HIS A 58 4.59 9.97 3.82
C HIS A 58 4.82 8.59 3.21
N ARG A 59 6.09 8.26 2.91
CA ARG A 59 6.47 6.93 2.44
C ARG A 59 6.00 5.85 3.41
N SER A 60 6.17 6.01 4.72
CA SER A 60 5.76 5.02 5.72
C SER A 60 4.25 4.69 5.71
N ARG A 61 3.44 5.52 5.04
CA ARG A 61 1.99 5.33 4.85
C ARG A 61 1.63 4.64 3.53
N VAL A 62 2.62 4.18 2.77
CA VAL A 62 2.42 3.34 1.57
C VAL A 62 2.55 1.87 1.94
N ARG A 63 1.72 0.99 1.39
CA ARG A 63 1.88 -0.47 1.48
C ARG A 63 1.98 -1.07 0.10
N LEU A 64 2.98 -1.92 -0.06
CA LEU A 64 3.30 -2.59 -1.32
C LEU A 64 2.62 -3.96 -1.32
N VAL A 65 1.71 -4.19 -2.28
CA VAL A 65 1.03 -5.47 -2.43
C VAL A 65 1.84 -6.35 -3.36
N SER A 66 2.44 -7.41 -2.83
CA SER A 66 3.38 -8.30 -3.52
C SER A 66 2.81 -9.71 -3.68
N ALA A 67 3.05 -10.34 -4.83
CA ALA A 67 2.71 -11.75 -5.06
C ALA A 67 3.58 -12.71 -4.25
N GLU A 68 4.81 -12.31 -3.90
CA GLU A 68 5.74 -13.14 -3.14
C GLU A 68 5.51 -12.98 -1.63
N TYR A 69 5.29 -11.74 -1.18
CA TYR A 69 5.33 -11.39 0.25
C TYR A 69 3.99 -10.92 0.81
N GLY A 70 2.93 -10.86 0.00
CA GLY A 70 1.63 -10.36 0.42
C GLY A 70 1.57 -8.85 0.56
N LEU A 71 1.86 -8.34 1.75
CA LEU A 71 1.81 -6.91 2.04
C LEU A 71 3.12 -6.47 2.71
N LEU A 72 3.78 -5.46 2.15
CA LEU A 72 5.07 -4.99 2.64
C LEU A 72 5.02 -3.53 3.07
N HIS A 73 5.79 -3.22 4.11
CA HIS A 73 6.21 -1.86 4.39
C HIS A 73 7.31 -1.45 3.38
N PRO A 74 7.36 -0.19 2.91
CA PRO A 74 8.35 0.26 1.92
C PRO A 74 9.79 0.02 2.37
N ASP A 75 10.06 0.22 3.65
CA ASP A 75 11.41 0.05 4.22
C ASP A 75 11.73 -1.41 4.62
N THR A 76 10.81 -2.37 4.45
CA THR A 76 11.11 -3.79 4.71
C THR A 76 12.17 -4.26 3.72
N SER A 77 13.31 -4.72 4.24
CA SER A 77 14.36 -5.32 3.42
C SER A 77 14.00 -6.76 3.09
N VAL A 78 13.90 -7.08 1.81
CA VAL A 78 13.56 -8.41 1.31
C VAL A 78 14.52 -8.80 0.18
N PRO A 79 14.77 -10.10 -0.05
CA PRO A 79 15.46 -10.51 -1.25
C PRO A 79 14.61 -10.17 -2.49
N PRO A 80 15.22 -10.06 -3.68
CA PRO A 80 14.45 -9.92 -4.91
C PRO A 80 13.42 -11.04 -5.01
N PRO A 81 12.15 -10.72 -5.31
CA PRO A 81 11.15 -11.75 -5.49
C PRO A 81 11.51 -12.57 -6.73
N SER A 82 11.08 -13.83 -6.72
CA SER A 82 10.97 -14.57 -7.96
C SER A 82 10.01 -13.81 -8.91
N ILE A 83 10.17 -13.97 -10.22
CA ILE A 83 9.23 -13.39 -11.21
C ILE A 83 7.94 -14.20 -11.12
N ARG A 84 7.17 -13.95 -10.05
CA ARG A 84 5.89 -14.58 -9.75
C ARG A 84 4.80 -13.55 -9.96
N GLU A 85 3.88 -13.87 -10.85
CA GLU A 85 2.69 -13.07 -11.08
C GLU A 85 1.64 -13.33 -10.01
N MET A 86 0.86 -12.30 -9.67
CA MET A 86 -0.27 -12.46 -8.77
C MET A 86 -1.42 -13.14 -9.52
N THR A 87 -1.95 -14.21 -8.93
CA THR A 87 -3.22 -14.84 -9.37
C THR A 87 -4.31 -14.57 -8.33
N GLU A 88 -5.58 -14.76 -8.69
CA GLU A 88 -6.68 -14.64 -7.73
C GLU A 88 -6.58 -15.64 -6.58
N GLU A 89 -6.18 -16.87 -6.88
CA GLU A 89 -5.99 -17.93 -5.88
C GLU A 89 -4.91 -17.51 -4.87
N LEU A 90 -3.76 -17.05 -5.38
CA LEU A 90 -2.66 -16.57 -4.55
C LEU A 90 -3.07 -15.35 -3.73
N ALA A 91 -3.78 -14.41 -4.33
CA ALA A 91 -4.30 -13.26 -3.60
C ALA A 91 -5.26 -13.68 -2.48
N GLY A 92 -6.07 -14.72 -2.71
CA GLY A 92 -6.92 -15.36 -1.70
C GLY A 92 -6.11 -15.97 -0.55
N GLN A 93 -4.98 -16.61 -0.85
CA GLN A 93 -4.08 -17.19 0.14
C GLN A 93 -3.35 -16.13 0.98
N LEU A 94 -2.97 -15.00 0.37
CA LEU A 94 -2.23 -13.90 1.03
C LEU A 94 -3.13 -12.97 1.86
N ARG A 95 -4.42 -12.92 1.53
CA ARG A 95 -5.41 -12.02 2.15
C ARG A 95 -5.52 -12.14 3.68
N PRO A 96 -5.56 -13.34 4.31
CA PRO A 96 -5.61 -13.47 5.76
C PRO A 96 -4.38 -12.84 6.44
N GLN A 97 -3.19 -13.03 5.89
CA GLN A 97 -1.95 -12.46 6.41
C GLN A 97 -1.97 -10.92 6.31
N ALA A 98 -2.32 -10.39 5.14
CA ALA A 98 -2.44 -8.94 4.94
C ALA A 98 -3.46 -8.32 5.91
N ARG A 99 -4.58 -9.00 6.16
CA ARG A 99 -5.60 -8.59 7.14
C ARG A 99 -5.04 -8.50 8.56
N THR A 100 -4.29 -9.51 9.00
CA THR A 100 -3.66 -9.52 10.33
C THR A 100 -2.68 -8.37 10.48
N MET A 101 -1.80 -8.16 9.50
CA MET A 101 -0.83 -7.06 9.51
C MET A 101 -1.51 -5.69 9.61
N LEU A 102 -2.59 -5.48 8.84
CA LEU A 102 -3.33 -4.21 8.87
C LEU A 102 -4.05 -4.00 10.21
N LEU A 103 -4.61 -5.04 10.81
CA LEU A 103 -5.23 -4.93 12.14
C LEU A 103 -4.21 -4.55 13.22
N GLU A 104 -3.03 -5.16 13.20
CA GLU A 104 -1.95 -4.82 14.13
C GLU A 104 -1.48 -3.38 13.94
N GLU A 105 -1.30 -2.97 12.68
CA GLU A 105 -0.91 -1.60 12.35
C GLU A 105 -1.95 -0.58 12.81
N PHE A 106 -3.23 -0.80 12.49
CA PHE A 106 -4.31 0.11 12.85
C PHE A 106 -4.59 0.12 14.34
N GLY A 107 -4.35 -1.00 15.04
CA GLY A 107 -4.35 -1.03 16.50
C GLY A 107 -3.27 -0.12 17.11
N ARG A 108 -2.13 0.03 16.45
CA ARG A 108 -0.99 0.81 16.93
C ARG A 108 -1.04 2.30 16.55
N TYR A 109 -1.45 2.60 15.32
CA TYR A 109 -1.37 3.95 14.74
C TYR A 109 -2.74 4.58 14.46
N GLY A 110 -3.81 3.83 14.68
CA GLY A 110 -5.17 4.23 14.35
C GLY A 110 -5.56 3.94 12.89
N LEU A 111 -6.85 4.01 12.63
CA LEU A 111 -7.42 3.79 11.30
C LEU A 111 -7.15 5.00 10.38
N PRO A 112 -6.79 4.76 9.10
CA PRO A 112 -6.59 5.84 8.12
C PRO A 112 -7.94 6.35 7.61
N ARG A 113 -8.18 7.66 7.76
CA ARG A 113 -9.42 8.35 7.33
C ARG A 113 -9.61 8.37 5.82
N GLU A 114 -8.53 8.41 5.05
CA GLU A 114 -8.55 8.37 3.60
C GLU A 114 -7.63 7.27 3.07
N VAL A 115 -8.12 6.51 2.09
CA VAL A 115 -7.37 5.41 1.48
C VAL A 115 -7.39 5.53 -0.03
N MET A 116 -6.22 5.38 -0.66
CA MET A 116 -6.10 5.29 -2.11
C MET A 116 -5.56 3.91 -2.51
N LEU A 117 -6.29 3.25 -3.41
CA LEU A 117 -5.97 1.94 -3.95
C LEU A 117 -5.45 2.10 -5.39
N LEU A 118 -4.13 1.98 -5.52
CA LEU A 118 -3.37 1.94 -6.76
C LEU A 118 -2.94 0.50 -7.08
N VAL A 119 -3.87 -0.43 -6.91
CA VAL A 119 -3.65 -1.86 -7.07
C VAL A 119 -4.36 -2.36 -8.32
N GLU A 120 -3.60 -3.02 -9.19
CA GLU A 120 -4.12 -3.66 -10.38
C GLU A 120 -4.81 -4.99 -10.03
N PHE A 121 -5.66 -5.48 -10.92
CA PHE A 121 -6.17 -6.83 -10.80
C PHE A 121 -5.03 -7.84 -11.04
N PRO A 122 -4.90 -8.93 -10.26
CA PRO A 122 -5.73 -9.36 -9.13
C PRO A 122 -5.23 -8.92 -7.74
N TYR A 123 -4.20 -8.08 -7.63
CA TYR A 123 -3.63 -7.60 -6.35
C TYR A 123 -4.67 -6.99 -5.40
N HIS A 124 -5.73 -6.38 -5.94
CA HIS A 124 -6.81 -5.83 -5.12
C HIS A 124 -7.42 -6.88 -4.16
N HIS A 125 -7.43 -8.18 -4.53
CA HIS A 125 -8.02 -9.24 -3.70
C HIS A 125 -7.28 -9.43 -2.37
N VAL A 126 -6.00 -9.06 -2.29
CA VAL A 126 -5.21 -9.13 -1.05
C VAL A 126 -5.73 -8.13 -0.02
N VAL A 127 -6.12 -6.93 -0.47
CA VAL A 127 -6.46 -5.79 0.40
C VAL A 127 -7.95 -5.48 0.46
N LYS A 128 -8.80 -6.18 -0.30
CA LYS A 128 -10.25 -5.89 -0.38
C LYS A 128 -10.99 -5.89 0.96
N ASP A 129 -10.47 -6.61 1.96
CA ASP A 129 -11.07 -6.68 3.28
C ASP A 129 -10.78 -5.48 4.18
N ILE A 130 -9.91 -4.57 3.75
CA ILE A 130 -9.62 -3.38 4.54
C ILE A 130 -10.90 -2.64 4.90
N PHE A 131 -11.81 -2.44 3.93
CA PHE A 131 -13.08 -1.74 4.13
C PHE A 131 -14.11 -2.54 4.94
N ARG A 132 -13.80 -3.79 5.30
CA ARG A 132 -14.63 -4.65 6.15
C ARG A 132 -14.04 -4.81 7.55
N LEU A 133 -12.91 -4.15 7.84
CA LEU A 133 -12.32 -4.18 9.18
C LEU A 133 -13.23 -3.46 10.18
N PRO A 134 -13.29 -3.92 11.44
CA PRO A 134 -14.09 -3.26 12.47
C PRO A 134 -13.70 -1.77 12.62
N GLY A 135 -14.69 -0.88 12.55
CA GLY A 135 -14.48 0.57 12.65
C GLY A 135 -13.96 1.23 11.37
N MET A 136 -13.62 0.48 10.32
CA MET A 136 -13.13 1.03 9.06
C MET A 136 -14.28 1.55 8.19
N THR A 137 -14.54 2.84 8.26
CA THR A 137 -15.42 3.59 7.34
C THR A 137 -14.68 4.84 6.87
N PRO A 138 -13.71 4.71 5.94
CA PRO A 138 -12.92 5.85 5.52
C PRO A 138 -13.84 6.94 4.94
N ARG A 139 -13.52 8.20 5.20
CA ARG A 139 -14.24 9.34 4.61
C ARG A 139 -14.14 9.31 3.10
N THR A 140 -13.03 8.80 2.57
CA THR A 140 -12.82 8.69 1.12
C THR A 140 -11.98 7.45 0.80
N SER A 141 -12.47 6.67 -0.15
CA SER A 141 -11.73 5.57 -0.78
C SER A 141 -11.73 5.76 -2.28
N LEU A 142 -10.56 5.75 -2.92
CA LEU A 142 -10.45 5.85 -4.37
C LEU A 142 -9.70 4.65 -4.94
N GLY A 143 -10.35 3.91 -5.83
CA GLY A 143 -9.70 2.90 -6.67
C GLY A 143 -9.42 3.48 -8.06
N ILE A 144 -8.16 3.45 -8.49
CA ILE A 144 -7.77 3.93 -9.82
C ILE A 144 -7.39 2.69 -10.66
N PRO A 145 -8.18 2.34 -11.69
CA PRO A 145 -7.80 1.26 -12.61
C PRO A 145 -6.54 1.68 -13.37
N HIS A 146 -5.68 0.73 -13.75
CA HIS A 146 -4.45 0.98 -14.52
C HIS A 146 -3.67 2.22 -14.04
N PRO A 147 -3.27 2.27 -12.74
CA PRO A 147 -2.78 3.50 -12.11
C PRO A 147 -1.54 4.09 -12.79
N ALA A 148 -0.76 3.29 -13.53
CA ALA A 148 0.37 3.77 -14.32
C ALA A 148 -0.04 4.79 -15.42
N GLU A 149 -1.26 4.67 -15.97
CA GLU A 149 -1.78 5.53 -17.03
C GLU A 149 -2.46 6.80 -16.48
N HIS A 150 -2.79 6.81 -15.20
CA HIS A 150 -3.60 7.86 -14.57
C HIS A 150 -2.82 8.69 -13.53
N TRP A 151 -1.51 8.86 -13.73
CA TRP A 151 -0.66 9.59 -12.78
C TRP A 151 -1.16 11.01 -12.49
N THR A 152 -1.70 11.74 -13.47
CA THR A 152 -2.24 13.09 -13.25
C THR A 152 -3.36 13.10 -12.21
N LEU A 153 -4.24 12.09 -12.22
CA LEU A 153 -5.31 11.95 -11.23
C LEU A 153 -4.73 11.59 -9.85
N ILE A 154 -3.75 10.69 -9.81
CA ILE A 154 -3.06 10.29 -8.58
C ILE A 154 -2.39 11.52 -7.94
N ALA A 155 -1.63 12.27 -8.72
CA ALA A 155 -0.95 13.48 -8.26
C ALA A 155 -1.93 14.51 -7.71
N ALA A 156 -3.08 14.74 -8.38
CA ALA A 156 -4.11 15.65 -7.88
C ALA A 156 -4.70 15.23 -6.53
N VAL A 157 -4.85 13.92 -6.28
CA VAL A 157 -5.28 13.40 -4.97
C VAL A 157 -4.20 13.64 -3.91
N LEU A 158 -2.92 13.39 -4.25
CA LEU A 158 -1.80 13.66 -3.35
C LEU A 158 -1.70 15.16 -3.01
N ASP A 159 -1.85 16.05 -4.00
CA ASP A 159 -1.87 17.50 -3.81
C ASP A 159 -3.00 17.92 -2.86
N ARG A 160 -4.21 17.38 -3.06
CA ARG A 160 -5.37 17.63 -2.17
C ARG A 160 -5.11 17.15 -0.74
N TRP A 161 -4.38 16.06 -0.59
CA TRP A 161 -3.97 15.52 0.71
C TRP A 161 -2.86 16.33 1.38
N GLY A 162 -2.26 17.30 0.68
CA GLY A 162 -1.07 18.00 1.13
C GLY A 162 0.17 17.11 1.15
N TRP A 163 0.14 15.98 0.42
CA TRP A 163 1.29 15.12 0.25
C TRP A 163 2.20 15.72 -0.82
N PRO A 164 3.52 15.75 -0.59
CA PRO A 164 4.51 16.27 -1.54
C PRO A 164 4.52 15.48 -2.84
#